data_AF-A0A2E3XX12-F1
#
_entry.id   AF-A0A2E3XX12-F1
#
_cell.length_a   1.000
_cell.length_b   1.000
_cell.length_c   1.000
_cell.angle_alpha   90.00
_cell.angle_beta   90.00
_cell.angle_gamma   90.00
#
_symmetry.space_group_name_H-M   'P 1'
#
loop_
_entity.id
_entity.type
_entity.pdbx_description
1 polymer ?
#
loop_
_entity_poly.entity_id
_entity_poly.type
_entity_poly.pdbx_seq_one_letter_code
_entity_poly.pdbx_strand_id
1 'polypeptide(L)'
;MFLIPFILVFALLIGFFLYKHYKVEIDRALILRKRKNELPLFKKEVSELSHLFNQLNPSQLQQLFHTSLIFLYEKKWSSNLSFKEKCQESLKACLPLYRKKSNFYPQIKKIEKKRELKQWLDLHEPQFAVEMGKDQLLKFKGEFSKYAEIFLREEGNRIKNEEKEKELFQLLERYFAP
;
A
#
# COMPACT_ATOMS: atom_id res chain seq x y z
N MET A 1 9.92 -45.31 9.68
CA MET A 1 9.41 -44.57 10.86
C MET A 1 9.70 -43.06 10.88
N PHE A 2 10.43 -42.48 9.92
CA PHE A 2 10.73 -41.03 9.89
C PHE A 2 9.64 -40.17 9.22
N LEU A 3 8.67 -40.76 8.52
CA LEU A 3 7.65 -40.02 7.77
C LEU A 3 6.61 -39.32 8.67
N ILE A 4 6.19 -40.00 9.74
CA ILE A 4 5.17 -39.49 10.68
C ILE A 4 5.62 -38.22 11.42
N PRO A 5 6.82 -38.16 12.05
CA PRO A 5 7.28 -36.92 12.69
C PRO A 5 7.51 -35.79 11.67
N PHE A 6 7.95 -36.10 10.45
CA PHE A 6 8.11 -35.10 9.40
C PHE A 6 6.77 -34.49 8.96
N ILE A 7 5.73 -35.31 8.77
CA ILE A 7 4.37 -34.85 8.44
C ILE A 7 3.79 -33.98 9.56
N LEU A 8 3.99 -34.38 10.83
CA LEU A 8 3.55 -33.59 11.99
C LEU A 8 4.21 -32.21 12.05
N VAL A 9 5.54 -32.14 11.85
CA VAL A 9 6.26 -30.86 11.81
C VAL A 9 5.76 -29.99 10.66
N PHE A 10 5.55 -30.56 9.47
CA PHE A 10 5.03 -29.83 8.33
C PHE A 10 3.61 -29.31 8.54
N ALA A 11 2.73 -30.12 9.15
CA ALA A 11 1.37 -29.71 9.51
C ALA A 11 1.36 -28.58 10.56
N LEU A 12 2.24 -28.66 11.57
CA LEU A 12 2.39 -27.60 12.56
C LEU A 12 2.93 -26.29 11.94
N LEU A 13 3.87 -26.38 10.99
CA LEU A 13 4.36 -25.23 10.24
C LEU A 13 3.25 -24.58 9.42
N ILE A 14 2.48 -25.37 8.66
CA ILE A 14 1.32 -24.86 7.91
C ILE A 14 0.31 -24.21 8.86
N GLY A 15 -0.05 -24.89 9.96
CA GLY A 15 -0.96 -24.37 10.98
C GLY A 15 -0.48 -23.04 11.57
N PHE A 16 0.82 -22.90 11.81
CA PHE A 16 1.43 -21.66 12.29
C PHE A 16 1.32 -20.52 11.26
N PHE A 17 1.59 -20.79 9.97
CA PHE A 17 1.46 -19.77 8.92
C PHE A 17 0.00 -19.34 8.72
N LEU A 18 -0.94 -20.29 8.73
CA LEU A 18 -2.38 -20.00 8.67
C LEU A 18 -2.81 -19.15 9.87
N TYR A 19 -2.45 -19.55 11.08
CA TYR A 19 -2.73 -18.79 12.30
C TYR A 19 -2.20 -17.36 12.21
N LYS A 20 -0.95 -17.19 11.80
CA LYS A 20 -0.32 -15.87 11.68
C LYS A 20 -1.03 -14.99 10.64
N HIS A 21 -1.45 -15.57 9.51
CA HIS A 21 -2.17 -14.85 8.47
C HIS A 21 -3.57 -14.41 8.94
N TYR A 22 -4.38 -15.35 9.45
CA TYR A 22 -5.73 -15.05 9.96
C TYR A 22 -5.71 -14.08 11.13
N LYS A 23 -4.73 -14.20 12.04
CA LYS A 23 -4.58 -13.26 13.15
C LYS A 23 -4.44 -11.81 12.66
N VAL A 24 -3.62 -11.57 11.64
CA VAL A 24 -3.43 -10.23 11.08
C VAL A 24 -4.74 -9.72 10.48
N GLU A 25 -5.47 -10.53 9.71
CA GLU A 25 -6.75 -10.11 9.14
C GLU A 25 -7.79 -9.78 10.21
N ILE A 26 -7.85 -10.59 11.27
CA ILE A 26 -8.75 -10.36 12.41
C ILE A 26 -8.37 -9.07 13.14
N ASP A 27 -7.09 -8.85 13.43
CA ASP A 27 -6.60 -7.64 14.11
C ASP A 27 -6.97 -6.39 13.29
N ARG A 28 -6.81 -6.43 11.96
CA ARG A 28 -7.21 -5.34 11.05
C ARG A 28 -8.71 -5.08 11.04
N ALA A 29 -9.52 -6.14 10.97
CA ALA A 29 -10.97 -6.02 11.04
C ALA A 29 -11.42 -5.42 12.39
N LEU A 30 -10.76 -5.80 13.48
CA LEU A 30 -11.00 -5.24 14.82
C LEU A 30 -10.61 -3.76 14.89
N ILE A 31 -9.49 -3.34 14.27
CA ILE A 31 -9.11 -1.93 14.18
C ILE A 31 -10.21 -1.14 13.48
N LEU A 32 -10.67 -1.57 12.31
CA LEU A 32 -11.73 -0.89 11.56
C LEU A 32 -13.03 -0.80 12.36
N ARG A 33 -13.41 -1.89 13.05
CA ARG A 33 -14.61 -1.92 13.88
C ARG A 33 -14.51 -0.95 15.06
N LYS A 34 -13.39 -0.95 15.77
CA LYS A 34 -13.16 -0.06 16.94
C LYS A 34 -13.03 1.40 16.55
N ARG A 35 -12.49 1.69 15.37
CA ARG A 35 -12.17 3.05 14.89
C ARG A 35 -13.16 3.59 13.86
N LYS A 36 -14.30 2.92 13.67
CA LYS A 36 -15.34 3.32 12.70
C LYS A 36 -15.76 4.79 12.84
N ASN A 37 -15.86 5.27 14.08
CA ASN A 37 -16.29 6.65 14.39
C ASN A 37 -15.22 7.70 14.09
N GLU A 38 -13.97 7.30 13.87
CA GLU A 38 -12.86 8.21 13.55
C GLU A 38 -12.69 8.39 12.03
N LEU A 39 -13.35 7.56 11.22
CA LEU A 39 -13.29 7.66 9.76
C LEU A 39 -13.74 9.03 9.23
N PRO A 40 -14.79 9.69 9.75
CA PRO A 40 -15.14 11.05 9.32
C PRO A 40 -14.04 12.06 9.61
N LEU A 41 -13.40 11.96 10.78
CA LEU A 41 -12.27 12.83 11.14
C LEU A 41 -11.08 12.56 10.23
N PHE A 42 -10.72 11.29 10.00
CA PHE A 42 -9.67 10.90 9.07
C PHE A 42 -9.88 11.52 7.69
N LYS A 43 -11.10 11.39 7.14
CA LYS A 43 -11.48 11.97 5.83
C LYS A 43 -11.29 13.48 5.80
N LYS A 44 -11.65 14.18 6.88
CA LYS A 44 -11.42 15.63 7.01
C LYS A 44 -9.93 15.96 6.96
N GLU A 45 -9.10 15.25 7.71
CA GLU A 45 -7.64 15.51 7.79
C GLU A 45 -6.90 15.25 6.46
N VAL A 46 -7.41 14.35 5.62
CA VAL A 46 -6.81 14.04 4.30
C VAL A 46 -7.46 14.78 3.13
N SER A 47 -8.44 15.65 3.38
CA SER A 47 -9.19 16.36 2.32
C SER A 47 -8.30 17.23 1.41
N GLU A 48 -7.21 17.81 1.95
CA GLU A 48 -6.21 18.58 1.19
C GLU A 48 -5.47 17.73 0.13
N LEU A 49 -5.44 16.41 0.33
CA LEU A 49 -4.85 15.46 -0.59
C LEU A 49 -5.87 14.86 -1.57
N SER A 50 -7.09 15.41 -1.64
CA SER A 50 -8.15 14.92 -2.53
C SER A 50 -7.74 14.80 -3.99
N HIS A 51 -6.84 15.65 -4.47
CA HIS A 51 -6.26 15.57 -5.81
C HIS A 51 -5.53 14.23 -6.09
N LEU A 52 -5.13 13.48 -5.07
CA LEU A 52 -4.49 12.16 -5.20
C LEU A 52 -5.48 11.00 -5.34
N PHE A 53 -6.77 11.21 -5.07
CA PHE A 53 -7.76 10.13 -5.01
C PHE A 53 -9.15 10.52 -5.53
N ASN A 54 -9.29 11.70 -6.13
CA ASN A 54 -10.55 12.21 -6.71
C ASN A 54 -11.07 11.34 -7.86
N GLN A 55 -10.19 10.62 -8.54
CA GLN A 55 -10.52 9.70 -9.63
C GLN A 55 -11.00 8.33 -9.15
N LEU A 56 -10.79 8.00 -7.86
CA LEU A 56 -11.21 6.70 -7.34
C LEU A 56 -12.73 6.63 -7.24
N ASN A 57 -13.30 5.52 -7.72
CA ASN A 57 -14.71 5.24 -7.50
C ASN A 57 -15.02 5.05 -6.00
N PRO A 58 -16.29 5.14 -5.56
CA PRO A 58 -16.64 5.09 -4.15
C PRO A 58 -16.13 3.86 -3.39
N SER A 59 -16.12 2.69 -4.04
CA SER A 59 -15.64 1.43 -3.44
C SER A 59 -14.12 1.46 -3.23
N GLN A 60 -13.38 1.89 -4.26
CA GLN A 60 -11.93 2.06 -4.21
C GLN A 60 -11.51 3.09 -3.17
N LEU A 61 -12.22 4.20 -3.11
CA LEU A 61 -11.98 5.26 -2.14
C LEU A 61 -12.21 4.78 -0.70
N GLN A 62 -13.28 4.03 -0.47
CA GLN A 62 -13.54 3.42 0.83
C GLN A 62 -12.44 2.43 1.23
N GLN A 63 -11.99 1.60 0.29
CA GLN A 63 -10.90 0.65 0.50
C GLN A 63 -9.59 1.39 0.83
N LEU A 64 -9.25 2.47 0.12
CA LEU A 64 -8.10 3.32 0.43
C LEU A 64 -8.19 3.88 1.85
N PHE A 65 -9.33 4.42 2.25
CA PHE A 65 -9.49 4.98 3.60
C PHE A 65 -9.40 3.91 4.69
N HIS A 66 -10.00 2.74 4.49
CA HIS A 66 -9.86 1.64 5.44
C HIS A 66 -8.42 1.17 5.56
N THR A 67 -7.73 0.98 4.44
CA THR A 67 -6.31 0.59 4.38
C THR A 67 -5.44 1.62 5.11
N SER A 68 -5.67 2.91 4.85
CA SER A 68 -4.94 4.00 5.48
C SER A 68 -5.21 4.08 6.98
N LEU A 69 -6.45 3.83 7.42
CA LEU A 69 -6.80 3.81 8.84
C LEU A 69 -6.16 2.62 9.56
N ILE A 70 -6.11 1.45 8.91
CA ILE A 70 -5.37 0.29 9.43
C ILE A 70 -3.89 0.67 9.60
N PHE A 71 -3.27 1.22 8.55
CA PHE A 71 -1.88 1.63 8.60
C PHE A 71 -1.59 2.63 9.72
N LEU A 72 -2.47 3.62 9.90
CA LEU A 72 -2.39 4.60 10.99
C LEU A 72 -2.28 3.93 12.37
N TYR A 73 -3.02 2.84 12.59
CA TYR A 73 -3.07 2.17 13.89
C TYR A 73 -2.11 0.98 14.04
N GLU A 74 -1.63 0.39 12.94
CA GLU A 74 -0.60 -0.65 12.96
C GLU A 74 0.80 -0.09 13.18
N LYS A 75 1.05 1.16 12.75
CA LYS A 75 2.38 1.79 12.85
C LYS A 75 2.56 2.57 14.13
N LYS A 76 3.80 2.58 14.64
CA LYS A 76 4.20 3.50 15.70
C LYS A 76 4.56 4.85 15.09
N TRP A 77 4.16 5.93 15.73
CA TRP A 77 4.42 7.28 15.23
C TRP A 77 5.30 8.06 16.20
N SER A 78 6.16 8.91 15.66
CA SER A 78 6.83 9.94 16.46
C SER A 78 5.80 10.85 17.14
N SER A 79 6.11 11.27 18.37
CA SER A 79 5.35 12.26 19.13
C SER A 79 5.29 13.62 18.42
N ASN A 80 6.26 13.89 17.56
CA ASN A 80 6.41 15.18 16.88
C ASN A 80 5.47 15.33 15.67
N LEU A 81 4.77 14.26 15.27
CA LEU A 81 3.78 14.32 14.20
C LEU A 81 2.39 14.56 14.81
N SER A 82 1.71 15.59 14.32
CA SER A 82 0.30 15.84 14.61
C SER A 82 -0.59 14.73 14.03
N PHE A 83 -1.81 14.60 14.54
CA PHE A 83 -2.76 13.61 14.01
C PHE A 83 -3.02 13.80 12.51
N LYS A 84 -3.18 15.06 12.06
CA LYS A 84 -3.33 15.42 10.64
C LYS A 84 -2.21 14.85 9.78
N GLU A 85 -0.96 15.07 10.20
CA GLU A 85 0.21 14.58 9.47
C GLU A 85 0.26 13.06 9.42
N LYS A 86 -0.12 12.38 10.52
CA LYS A 86 -0.20 10.91 10.52
C LYS A 86 -1.25 10.39 9.54
N CYS A 87 -2.40 11.04 9.46
CA CYS A 87 -3.46 10.70 8.50
C CYS A 87 -2.98 10.89 7.06
N GLN A 88 -2.38 12.04 6.76
CA GLN A 88 -1.85 12.36 5.43
C GLN A 88 -0.74 11.41 5.01
N GLU A 89 0.19 11.09 5.91
CA GLU A 89 1.25 10.11 5.64
C GLU A 89 0.70 8.70 5.43
N SER A 90 -0.31 8.29 6.21
CA SER A 90 -0.96 6.99 6.05
C SER A 90 -1.62 6.86 4.68
N LEU A 91 -2.29 7.91 4.22
CA LEU A 91 -2.90 7.97 2.90
C LEU A 91 -1.86 7.81 1.78
N LYS A 92 -0.78 8.61 1.81
CA LYS A 92 0.30 8.52 0.80
C LYS A 92 0.93 7.13 0.76
N ALA A 93 1.22 6.55 1.92
CA ALA A 93 1.82 5.21 2.03
C ALA A 93 0.91 4.13 1.42
N CYS A 94 -0.41 4.26 1.62
CA CYS A 94 -1.39 3.28 1.21
C CYS A 94 -1.92 3.47 -0.22
N LEU A 95 -1.72 4.63 -0.84
CA LEU A 95 -2.15 4.90 -2.21
C LEU A 95 -1.64 3.87 -3.24
N PRO A 96 -0.38 3.40 -3.23
CA PRO A 96 0.06 2.32 -4.13
C PRO A 96 -0.43 0.92 -3.72
N LEU A 97 -0.98 0.77 -2.50
CA LEU A 97 -1.21 -0.52 -1.86
C LEU A 97 -2.68 -0.88 -1.64
N TYR A 98 -3.60 0.08 -1.72
CA TYR A 98 -4.97 -0.14 -1.24
C TYR A 98 -5.70 -1.30 -1.91
N ARG A 99 -5.34 -1.63 -3.16
CA ARG A 99 -5.89 -2.78 -3.90
C ARG A 99 -5.21 -4.12 -3.57
N LYS A 100 -4.07 -4.11 -2.88
CA LYS A 100 -3.27 -5.29 -2.59
C LYS A 100 -3.61 -5.89 -1.23
N LYS A 101 -3.80 -7.22 -1.20
CA LYS A 101 -3.91 -8.01 0.03
C LYS A 101 -2.51 -8.31 0.60
N SER A 102 -1.80 -7.27 1.04
CA SER A 102 -0.43 -7.40 1.57
C SER A 102 -0.30 -6.89 2.99
N ASN A 103 0.81 -7.28 3.65
CA ASN A 103 1.25 -6.61 4.87
C ASN A 103 1.83 -5.25 4.50
N PHE A 104 1.24 -4.18 5.02
CA PHE A 104 1.70 -2.82 4.73
C PHE A 104 3.12 -2.61 5.27
N TYR A 105 4.11 -2.45 4.40
CA TYR A 105 5.53 -2.19 4.72
C TYR A 105 6.00 -2.88 6.02
N PRO A 106 6.10 -4.21 6.07
CA PRO A 106 6.38 -4.96 7.30
C PRO A 106 7.69 -4.57 7.98
N GLN A 107 8.67 -4.11 7.20
CA GLN A 107 9.96 -3.60 7.64
C GLN A 107 9.86 -2.24 8.36
N ILE A 108 8.83 -1.45 8.06
CA ILE A 108 8.62 -0.13 8.65
C ILE A 108 7.69 -0.27 9.85
N LYS A 109 8.25 -0.31 11.06
CA LYS A 109 7.47 -0.40 12.32
C LYS A 109 7.16 0.97 12.92
N LYS A 110 7.99 1.98 12.64
CA LYS A 110 7.88 3.33 13.19
C LYS A 110 8.04 4.38 12.08
N ILE A 111 7.23 5.44 12.15
CA ILE A 111 7.29 6.59 11.23
C ILE A 111 7.72 7.83 12.03
N GLU A 112 8.86 8.39 11.64
CA GLU A 112 9.51 9.44 12.40
C GLU A 112 9.37 10.83 11.77
N LYS A 113 9.22 10.87 10.44
CA LYS A 113 9.11 12.09 9.66
C LYS A 113 8.12 11.91 8.52
N LYS A 114 7.63 13.05 8.02
CA LYS A 114 6.83 13.14 6.80
C LYS A 114 7.66 12.71 5.60
N ARG A 115 6.98 12.10 4.62
CA ARG A 115 7.56 11.73 3.34
C ARG A 115 6.73 12.31 2.20
N GLU A 116 7.42 12.57 1.11
CA GLU A 116 6.73 12.82 -0.15
C GLU A 116 6.16 11.52 -0.71
N LEU A 117 5.17 11.60 -1.61
CA LEU A 117 4.58 10.41 -2.23
C LEU A 117 5.66 9.61 -2.97
N LYS A 118 6.54 10.29 -3.70
CA LYS A 118 7.69 9.68 -4.39
C LYS A 118 8.55 8.80 -3.47
N GLN A 119 8.83 9.27 -2.26
CA GLN A 119 9.62 8.51 -1.28
C GLN A 119 8.89 7.25 -0.79
N TRP A 120 7.56 7.25 -0.75
CA TRP A 120 6.78 6.04 -0.49
C TRP A 120 6.82 5.07 -1.68
N LEU A 121 6.81 5.60 -2.90
CA LEU A 121 6.94 4.79 -4.12
C LEU A 121 8.33 4.17 -4.28
N ASP A 122 9.39 4.87 -3.86
CA ASP A 122 10.76 4.32 -3.83
C ASP A 122 10.82 3.07 -2.94
N LEU A 123 10.09 3.06 -1.83
CA LEU A 123 10.00 1.91 -0.93
C LEU A 123 9.19 0.75 -1.51
N HIS A 124 8.41 1.03 -2.56
CA HIS A 124 7.54 0.08 -3.24
C HIS A 124 8.18 -0.50 -4.52
N GLU A 125 9.23 0.14 -5.05
CA GLU A 125 9.99 -0.33 -6.21
C GLU A 125 10.50 -1.78 -6.09
N PRO A 126 11.05 -2.23 -4.94
CA PRO A 126 11.47 -3.63 -4.81
C PRO A 126 10.31 -4.61 -4.95
N GLN A 127 9.12 -4.24 -4.48
CA GLN A 127 7.92 -5.06 -4.63
C GLN A 127 7.48 -5.13 -6.09
N PHE A 128 7.65 -4.05 -6.86
CA PHE A 128 7.43 -4.07 -8.30
C PHE A 128 8.36 -5.06 -8.99
N ALA A 129 9.66 -5.03 -8.67
CA ALA A 129 10.63 -5.96 -9.25
C ALA A 129 10.31 -7.44 -8.93
N VAL A 130 9.78 -7.72 -7.74
CA VAL A 130 9.39 -9.07 -7.33
C VAL A 130 8.16 -9.56 -8.10
N GLU A 131 7.14 -8.72 -8.28
CA GLU A 131 5.87 -9.12 -8.90
C GLU A 131 5.90 -9.05 -10.43
N MET A 132 6.54 -8.04 -11.00
CA MET A 132 6.57 -7.78 -12.44
C MET A 132 7.87 -8.23 -13.11
N GLY A 133 8.91 -8.52 -12.32
CA GLY A 133 10.24 -8.91 -12.80
C GLY A 133 11.21 -7.74 -12.94
N LYS A 134 12.49 -8.01 -12.69
CA LYS A 134 13.58 -7.02 -12.77
C LYS A 134 13.73 -6.40 -14.16
N ASP A 135 13.51 -7.19 -15.22
CA ASP A 135 13.62 -6.70 -16.60
C ASP A 135 12.57 -5.64 -16.93
N GLN A 136 11.37 -5.75 -16.37
CA GLN A 136 10.33 -4.73 -16.51
C GLN A 136 10.70 -3.46 -15.74
N LEU A 137 11.33 -3.58 -14.57
CA LEU A 137 11.81 -2.43 -13.81
C LEU A 137 12.91 -1.66 -14.58
N LEU A 138 13.80 -2.36 -15.28
CA LEU A 138 14.85 -1.73 -16.09
C LEU A 138 14.31 -0.80 -17.18
N LYS A 139 13.08 -1.04 -17.67
CA LYS A 139 12.43 -0.16 -18.66
C LYS A 139 12.20 1.26 -18.13
N PHE A 140 12.03 1.41 -16.82
CA PHE A 140 11.88 2.71 -16.16
C PHE A 140 13.20 3.48 -16.03
N LYS A 141 14.37 2.87 -16.32
CA LYS A 141 15.69 3.51 -16.27
C LYS A 141 15.98 4.27 -14.95
N GLY A 142 15.52 3.72 -13.83
CA GLY A 142 15.67 4.33 -12.50
C GLY A 142 14.65 5.43 -12.17
N GLU A 143 13.66 5.66 -13.04
CA GLU A 143 12.60 6.65 -12.83
C GLU A 143 11.24 6.04 -12.41
N PHE A 144 11.23 4.83 -11.83
CA PHE A 144 9.99 4.13 -11.46
C PHE A 144 9.05 5.01 -10.63
N SER A 145 9.53 5.58 -9.53
CA SER A 145 8.71 6.37 -8.61
C SER A 145 8.17 7.65 -9.24
N LYS A 146 8.88 8.23 -10.20
CA LYS A 146 8.42 9.40 -10.97
C LYS A 146 7.22 9.00 -11.83
N TYR A 147 7.36 7.95 -12.63
CA TYR A 147 6.27 7.47 -13.49
C TYR A 147 5.08 6.95 -12.68
N ALA A 148 5.33 6.25 -11.56
CA ALA A 148 4.28 5.79 -10.65
C ALA A 148 3.53 6.95 -9.97
N GLU A 149 4.22 8.02 -9.59
CA GLU A 149 3.57 9.20 -9.02
C GLU A 149 2.67 9.89 -10.06
N ILE A 150 3.15 10.06 -11.29
CA ILE A 150 2.34 10.63 -12.37
C ILE A 150 1.13 9.74 -12.65
N PHE A 151 1.32 8.42 -12.75
CA PHE A 151 0.23 7.46 -12.93
C PHE A 151 -0.86 7.59 -11.86
N LEU A 152 -0.47 7.65 -10.59
CA LEU A 152 -1.40 7.74 -9.46
C LEU A 152 -2.09 9.12 -9.34
N ARG A 153 -1.50 10.18 -9.90
CA ARG A 153 -2.09 11.53 -9.91
C ARG A 153 -3.02 11.77 -11.11
N GLU A 154 -2.76 11.15 -12.25
CA GLU A 154 -3.38 11.50 -13.54
C GLU A 154 -4.20 10.37 -14.19
N GLU A 155 -4.46 9.28 -13.46
CA GLU A 155 -5.18 8.07 -13.91
C GLU A 155 -4.61 7.41 -15.17
N GLY A 156 -3.34 7.58 -15.52
CA GLY A 156 -2.79 7.08 -16.79
C GLY A 156 -3.54 7.52 -18.07
N ASN A 157 -4.56 8.38 -17.94
CA ASN A 157 -5.51 8.71 -18.99
C ASN A 157 -5.10 9.97 -19.77
N ARG A 158 -3.99 10.63 -19.40
CA ARG A 158 -3.53 11.88 -20.02
C ARG A 158 -2.14 11.89 -20.63
N ILE A 159 -1.43 10.76 -20.64
CA ILE A 159 -0.14 10.71 -21.35
C ILE A 159 -0.33 9.95 -22.66
N LYS A 160 -0.93 10.67 -23.60
CA LYS A 160 -0.87 10.37 -25.02
C LYS A 160 0.10 11.39 -25.58
N ASN A 161 1.33 11.00 -25.89
CA ASN A 161 2.12 11.62 -26.96
C ASN A 161 3.38 10.80 -27.32
N GLU A 162 3.92 9.95 -26.42
CA GLU A 162 5.07 9.09 -26.74
C GLU A 162 4.79 7.58 -26.51
N GLU A 163 5.12 6.76 -27.51
CA GLU A 163 4.91 5.31 -27.51
C GLU A 163 5.62 4.59 -26.34
N LYS A 164 6.79 5.11 -25.95
CA LYS A 164 7.57 4.59 -24.82
C LYS A 164 6.90 4.84 -23.48
N GLU A 165 6.28 5.99 -23.27
CA GLU A 165 5.56 6.29 -22.02
C GLU A 165 4.32 5.41 -21.91
N LYS A 166 3.62 5.17 -23.02
CA LYS A 166 2.48 4.26 -23.06
C LYS A 166 2.82 2.86 -22.54
N GLU A 167 3.98 2.30 -22.91
CA GLU A 167 4.42 1.00 -22.41
C GLU A 167 4.64 1.01 -20.89
N LEU A 168 5.32 2.03 -20.36
CA LEU A 168 5.56 2.16 -18.92
C LEU A 168 4.25 2.29 -18.14
N PHE A 169 3.29 3.05 -18.65
CA PHE A 169 1.99 3.22 -18.02
C PHE A 169 1.15 1.95 -18.07
N GLN A 170 1.23 1.15 -19.13
CA GLN A 170 0.60 -0.18 -19.16
C GLN A 170 1.20 -1.13 -18.12
N LEU A 171 2.51 -1.05 -17.85
CA LEU A 171 3.13 -1.84 -16.78
C LEU A 171 2.65 -1.39 -15.40
N LEU A 172 2.52 -0.08 -15.17
CA LEU A 172 1.98 0.47 -13.93
C LEU A 172 0.49 0.15 -13.75
N GLU A 173 -0.28 0.17 -14.84
CA GLU A 173 -1.67 -0.27 -14.85
C GLU A 173 -1.76 -1.74 -14.45
N ARG A 174 -0.99 -2.64 -15.06
CA ARG A 174 -0.97 -4.06 -14.65
C ARG A 174 -0.54 -4.27 -13.20
N TYR A 175 0.27 -3.37 -12.66
CA TYR A 175 0.79 -3.49 -11.31
C TYR A 175 -0.14 -2.92 -10.22
N PHE A 176 -0.84 -1.83 -10.52
CA PHE A 176 -1.72 -1.11 -9.59
C PHE A 176 -3.21 -1.34 -9.85
N ALA A 177 -3.60 -1.74 -11.07
CA ALA A 177 -4.94 -2.26 -11.37
C ALA A 177 -5.00 -3.74 -10.97
N PRO A 178 -5.95 -4.12 -10.10
CA PRO A 178 -6.11 -5.50 -9.67
C PRO A 178 -6.82 -6.34 -10.73
#